data_AF-A0A1H0M2T9-F1
#
_entry.id   AF-A0A1H0M2T9-F1
#
_cell.length_a   1.000
_cell.length_b   1.000
_cell.length_c   1.000
_cell.angle_alpha   90.00
_cell.angle_beta   90.00
_cell.angle_gamma   90.00
#
_symmetry.space_group_name_H-M   'P 1'
#
loop_
_entity.id
_entity.type
_entity.pdbx_description
1 polymer ?
#
loop_
_entity_poly.entity_id
_entity_poly.type
_entity_poly.pdbx_seq_one_letter_code
_entity_poly.pdbx_strand_id
1 'polypeptide(L)'
;MQIKLDPAKHLLFLDEINASISAIDGELNRLDASVKTLQSAWSGEARDAYRVAQSEWSRSMRELRAFLDHAREGAADAGRKLRAADEGVRGLWD
;
A
#
# COMPACT_ATOMS: atom_id res chain seq x y z
N MET A 1 -16.29 -27.43 8.00
CA MET A 1 -16.28 -26.06 7.47
C MET A 1 -14.83 -25.55 7.50
N GLN A 2 -14.07 -25.74 6.42
CA GLN A 2 -12.72 -25.19 6.34
C GLN A 2 -12.81 -23.75 5.86
N ILE A 3 -12.50 -22.80 6.75
CA ILE A 3 -12.26 -21.42 6.35
C ILE A 3 -10.97 -21.45 5.51
N LYS A 4 -11.10 -21.45 4.18
CA LYS A 4 -9.96 -21.33 3.26
C LYS A 4 -9.48 -19.87 3.26
N LEU A 5 -8.88 -19.44 4.36
CA LEU A 5 -8.00 -18.29 4.34
C LEU A 5 -6.66 -18.81 3.82
N ASP A 6 -6.20 -18.33 2.66
CA ASP A 6 -4.86 -18.62 2.14
C ASP A 6 -3.96 -17.43 2.48
N PRO A 7 -3.14 -17.50 3.55
CA PRO A 7 -2.34 -16.38 3.98
C PRO A 7 -1.30 -15.98 2.93
N ALA A 8 -0.84 -16.92 2.10
CA ALA A 8 0.14 -16.65 1.05
C ALA A 8 -0.48 -15.80 -0.07
N LYS A 9 -1.69 -16.14 -0.53
CA LYS A 9 -2.41 -15.32 -1.52
C LYS A 9 -2.72 -13.92 -1.01
N HIS A 10 -3.05 -13.78 0.28
CA HIS A 10 -3.35 -12.46 0.84
C HIS A 10 -2.09 -11.58 0.91
N LEU A 11 -0.94 -12.15 1.27
CA LEU A 11 0.34 -11.44 1.25
C LEU A 11 0.76 -11.04 -0.17
N LEU A 12 0.59 -11.92 -1.16
CA LEU A 12 0.88 -11.60 -2.57
C LEU A 12 0.07 -10.40 -3.08
N PHE A 13 -1.22 -10.35 -2.74
CA PHE A 13 -2.08 -9.23 -3.11
C PHE A 13 -1.62 -7.91 -2.46
N LEU A 14 -1.21 -7.94 -1.19
CA LEU A 14 -0.69 -6.76 -0.51
C LEU A 14 0.64 -6.29 -1.13
N ASP A 15 1.50 -7.22 -1.56
CA ASP A 15 2.74 -6.89 -2.27
C ASP A 15 2.44 -6.23 -3.64
N GLU A 16 1.43 -6.71 -4.36
CA GLU A 16 0.99 -6.13 -5.64
C GLU A 16 0.42 -4.70 -5.48
N ILE A 17 -0.35 -4.45 -4.42
CA ILE A 17 -0.82 -3.10 -4.10
C ILE A 17 0.37 -2.18 -3.76
N ASN A 18 1.32 -2.65 -2.94
CA ASN A 18 2.51 -1.88 -2.59
C ASN A 18 3.37 -1.53 -3.82
N ALA A 19 3.49 -2.45 -4.78
CA ALA A 19 4.18 -2.20 -6.03
C ALA A 19 3.45 -1.12 -6.87
N SER A 20 2.12 -1.21 -6.95
CA SER A 20 1.29 -0.22 -7.66
C SER A 20 1.43 1.18 -7.05
N ILE A 21 1.43 1.28 -5.72
CA ILE A 21 1.64 2.55 -5.00
C ILE A 21 3.01 3.13 -5.29
N SER A 22 4.06 2.30 -5.25
CA SER A 22 5.43 2.74 -5.53
C SER A 22 5.57 3.25 -6.97
N ALA A 23 4.87 2.62 -7.92
CA ALA A 23 4.84 3.07 -9.31
C ALA A 23 4.17 4.44 -9.45
N ILE A 24 3.05 4.67 -8.75
CA ILE A 24 2.35 5.96 -8.80
C ILE A 24 3.17 7.07 -8.16
N ASP A 25 3.82 6.81 -7.01
CA ASP A 25 4.76 7.76 -6.38
C ASP A 25 5.89 8.14 -7.36
N GLY A 26 6.39 7.18 -8.12
CA GLY A 26 7.37 7.42 -9.18
C GLY A 26 6.88 8.39 -10.26
N GLU A 27 5.64 8.22 -10.75
CA GLU A 27 5.04 9.11 -11.75
C GLU A 27 4.85 10.54 -11.23
N LEU A 28 4.54 10.71 -9.95
CA LEU A 28 4.38 12.05 -9.38
C LEU A 28 5.70 12.77 -9.16
N ASN A 29 6.74 12.03 -8.80
CA ASN A 29 8.10 12.58 -8.77
C ASN A 29 8.52 13.05 -10.18
N ARG A 30 8.17 12.29 -11.23
CA ARG A 30 8.39 12.72 -12.62
C ARG A 30 7.56 13.96 -12.98
N LEU A 31 6.31 14.01 -12.55
CA LEU A 31 5.44 15.17 -12.75
C LEU A 31 5.99 16.41 -12.03
N ASP A 32 6.45 16.29 -10.79
CA ASP A 32 7.05 17.39 -10.02
C ASP A 32 8.34 17.92 -10.66
N ALA A 33 9.20 17.03 -11.15
CA ALA A 33 10.39 17.42 -11.91
C ALA A 33 10.02 18.18 -13.20
N SER A 34 8.99 17.72 -13.91
CA SER A 34 8.49 18.36 -15.13
C SER A 34 7.88 19.74 -14.83
N VAL A 35 7.07 19.85 -13.77
CA VAL A 35 6.48 21.11 -13.32
C VAL A 35 7.56 22.10 -12.88
N LYS A 36 8.59 21.67 -12.15
CA LYS A 36 9.73 22.53 -11.79
C LYS A 36 10.44 23.11 -13.00
N THR A 37 10.54 22.34 -14.08
CA THR A 37 11.15 22.80 -15.35
C THR A 37 10.26 23.82 -16.07
N LEU A 38 8.94 23.65 -15.96
CA LEU A 38 7.92 24.51 -16.59
C LEU A 38 7.48 25.69 -15.71
N GLN A 39 7.98 25.80 -14.47
CA GLN A 39 7.60 26.85 -13.51
C GLN A 39 7.86 28.27 -14.01
N SER A 40 8.80 28.47 -14.94
CA SER A 40 9.02 29.77 -15.59
C SER A 40 7.92 30.15 -16.59
N ALA A 41 7.11 29.19 -17.04
CA ALA A 41 6.08 29.36 -18.06
C ALA A 41 4.64 29.33 -17.51
N TRP A 42 4.43 28.86 -16.28
CA TRP A 42 3.10 28.77 -15.65
C TRP A 42 2.82 30.01 -14.81
N SER A 43 1.63 30.61 -14.97
CA SER A 43 1.15 31.70 -14.12
C SER A 43 0.87 31.21 -12.69
N GLY A 44 0.85 32.13 -11.72
CA GLY A 44 0.79 31.81 -10.28
C GLY A 44 -0.36 30.86 -9.88
N GLU A 45 -1.52 30.98 -10.52
CA GLU A 45 -2.71 30.18 -10.20
C GLU A 45 -2.54 28.69 -10.57
N ALA A 46 -1.87 28.39 -11.68
CA ALA A 46 -1.57 27.01 -12.08
C ALA A 46 -0.52 26.37 -11.15
N ARG A 47 0.44 27.17 -10.66
CA ARG A 47 1.43 26.73 -9.68
C ARG A 47 0.77 26.42 -8.32
N ASP A 48 -0.22 27.22 -7.93
CA ASP A 48 -0.95 27.05 -6.67
C ASP A 48 -1.85 25.81 -6.72
N ALA A 49 -2.61 25.63 -7.79
CA ALA A 49 -3.42 24.43 -8.01
C ALA A 49 -2.59 23.15 -7.99
N TYR A 50 -1.41 23.16 -8.64
CA TYR A 50 -0.49 22.02 -8.61
C TYR A 50 0.01 21.72 -7.20
N ARG A 51 0.41 22.75 -6.45
CA ARG A 51 0.91 22.58 -5.07
C ARG A 51 -0.13 21.96 -4.16
N VAL A 52 -1.40 22.38 -4.28
CA VAL A 52 -2.53 21.79 -3.54
C VAL A 52 -2.68 20.32 -3.90
N ALA A 53 -2.78 20.00 -5.20
CA ALA A 53 -2.92 18.63 -5.68
C ALA A 53 -1.76 17.73 -5.23
N GLN A 54 -0.51 18.22 -5.28
CA GLN A 54 0.66 17.50 -4.78
C GLN A 54 0.57 17.21 -3.28
N SER A 55 0.14 18.21 -2.49
CA SER A 55 0.00 18.06 -1.04
C SER A 55 -1.08 17.04 -0.67
N GLU A 56 -2.25 17.13 -1.31
CA GLU A 56 -3.35 16.19 -1.11
C GLU A 56 -2.94 14.77 -1.49
N TRP A 57 -2.31 14.62 -2.65
CA TRP A 57 -1.79 13.34 -3.11
C TRP A 57 -0.81 12.74 -2.08
N SER A 58 0.19 13.54 -1.68
CA SER A 58 1.21 13.09 -0.73
C SER A 58 0.60 12.63 0.59
N ARG A 59 -0.51 13.26 1.02
CA ARG A 59 -1.28 12.82 2.18
C ARG A 59 -1.94 11.47 1.95
N SER A 60 -2.68 11.32 0.85
CA SER A 60 -3.39 10.08 0.53
C SER A 60 -2.46 8.88 0.39
N MET A 61 -1.24 9.06 -0.15
CA MET A 61 -0.26 7.96 -0.24
C MET A 61 0.26 7.53 1.12
N ARG A 62 0.52 8.47 2.04
CA ARG A 62 0.92 8.13 3.41
C ARG A 62 -0.18 7.35 4.13
N GLU A 63 -1.43 7.77 3.98
CA GLU A 63 -2.59 7.08 4.55
C GLU A 63 -2.74 5.67 3.98
N LEU A 64 -2.62 5.51 2.67
CA LEU A 64 -2.72 4.22 2.00
C LEU A 64 -1.57 3.27 2.40
N ARG A 65 -0.35 3.79 2.53
CA ARG A 65 0.80 3.01 3.00
C ARG A 65 0.59 2.51 4.41
N ALA A 66 0.12 3.37 5.32
CA ALA A 66 -0.19 2.99 6.70
C ALA A 66 -1.29 1.90 6.75
N PHE A 67 -2.33 2.03 5.91
CA PHE A 67 -3.36 1.00 5.79
C PHE A 67 -2.80 -0.36 5.35
N LEU A 68 -1.88 -0.38 4.39
CA LEU A 68 -1.27 -1.62 3.92
C LEU A 68 -0.34 -2.26 4.93
N ASP A 69 0.40 -1.46 5.69
CA ASP A 69 1.23 -1.97 6.77
C ASP A 69 0.35 -2.66 7.83
N HIS A 70 -0.78 -2.05 8.21
CA HIS A 70 -1.76 -2.68 9.10
C HIS A 70 -2.40 -3.95 8.50
N ALA A 71 -2.74 -3.94 7.20
CA ALA A 71 -3.29 -5.12 6.54
C ALA A 71 -2.28 -6.28 6.52
N ARG A 72 -0.98 -5.96 6.33
CA ARG A 72 0.11 -6.94 6.35
C ARG A 72 0.31 -7.54 7.73
N GLU A 73 0.25 -6.73 8.78
CA GLU A 73 0.29 -7.20 10.17
C GLU A 73 -0.87 -8.17 10.45
N GLY A 74 -2.09 -7.81 10.03
CA GLY A 74 -3.28 -8.66 10.18
C GLY A 74 -3.18 -9.98 9.41
N ALA A 75 -2.68 -9.96 8.17
CA ALA A 75 -2.48 -11.17 7.38
C ALA A 75 -1.43 -12.09 8.01
N ALA A 76 -0.32 -11.53 8.51
CA ALA A 76 0.71 -12.28 9.22
C ALA A 76 0.18 -12.91 10.52
N ASP A 77 -0.65 -12.18 11.27
CA ASP A 77 -1.28 -12.68 12.48
C ASP A 77 -2.26 -13.83 12.22
N ALA A 78 -3.10 -13.67 11.20
CA ALA A 78 -4.01 -14.73 10.77
C ALA A 78 -3.26 -15.99 10.35
N GLY A 79 -2.14 -15.84 9.62
CA GLY A 79 -1.27 -16.95 9.24
C GLY A 79 -0.65 -17.67 10.44
N ARG A 80 -0.22 -16.94 11.48
CA ARG A 80 0.28 -17.54 12.73
C ARG A 80 -0.81 -18.33 13.45
N LYS A 81 -2.01 -17.74 13.60
CA LYS A 81 -3.16 -18.38 14.26
C LYS A 81 -3.60 -19.66 13.54
N LEU A 82 -3.61 -19.65 12.20
CA LEU A 82 -3.96 -20.81 11.39
C LEU A 82 -2.98 -21.97 11.61
N ARG A 83 -1.66 -21.69 11.59
CA ARG A 83 -0.63 -22.70 11.85
C ARG A 83 -0.73 -23.30 13.27
N ALA A 84 -0.93 -22.46 14.27
CA ALA A 84 -1.10 -22.92 15.66
C ALA A 84 -2.34 -23.82 15.81
N ALA A 85 -3.44 -23.49 15.12
CA ALA A 85 -4.64 -24.32 15.10
C ALA A 85 -4.38 -25.69 14.43
N ASP A 86 -3.67 -25.72 13.29
CA ASP A 86 -3.32 -26.96 12.59
C ASP A 86 -2.40 -27.86 13.43
N GLU A 87 -1.40 -27.29 14.10
CA GLU A 87 -0.51 -28.01 15.02
C GLU A 87 -1.27 -28.57 16.22
N GLY A 88 -2.16 -27.77 16.81
CA GLY A 88 -3.00 -28.21 17.92
C GLY A 88 -3.95 -29.33 17.54
N VAL A 89 -4.55 -29.28 16.34
CA VAL A 89 -5.37 -30.38 15.83
C VAL A 89 -4.52 -31.64 15.66
N ARG A 90 -3.34 -31.58 15.03
CA ARG A 90 -2.47 -32.75 14.85
C ARG A 90 -2.11 -33.44 16.18
N GLY A 91 -1.72 -32.66 17.19
CA GLY A 91 -1.36 -33.20 18.50
C GLY A 91 -2.52 -33.81 19.30
N LEU A 92 -3.78 -33.63 18.86
CA LEU A 92 -4.94 -34.33 19.45
C LEU A 92 -5.17 -35.72 18.84
N TRP A 93 -4.57 -36.02 17.70
CA TRP A 93 -4.75 -37.28 16.96
C TRP A 93 -3.49 -38.17 16.94
N ASP A 94 -2.40 -37.71 17.55
CA ASP A 94 -1.20 -38.48 17.89
C ASP A 94 -1.31 -39.04 19.32
#